data_AF-A0A9R1VLL2-F1
#
_entry.id   AF-A0A9R1VLL2-F1
#
_cell.length_a   1.000
_cell.length_b   1.000
_cell.length_c   1.000
_cell.angle_alpha   90.00
_cell.angle_beta   90.00
_cell.angle_gamma   90.00
#
_symmetry.space_group_name_H-M   'P 1'
#
loop_
_entity.id
_entity.type
_entity.pdbx_description
1 polymer ?
#
loop_
_entity_poly.entity_id
_entity_poly.type
_entity_poly.pdbx_seq_one_letter_code
_entity_poly.pdbx_strand_id
1 'polypeptide(L)'
;MDVWHGENFDKYKFKELVYWVLANKCVDLDSFRLCCYYYYNMSTIGRWIHMAVMRNIKQLNLYFIPKEMPQAIELPHCLVTCGSLEFMGFPALRVLVLTYVELLGDTDLVKGLIESCPLLEDLSFIECESSKLDHIFISCPKLKRLSIINSEDGHNVRISCPKLEVLDLKDYITCNVFFDRLDSLNKFVY
;
A
#
# COMPACT_ATOMS: atom_id res chain seq x y z
N MET A 1 -12.16 -2.82 -9.75
CA MET A 1 -12.65 -2.25 -11.01
C MET A 1 -11.45 -1.66 -11.71
N ASP A 2 -11.02 -2.23 -12.83
CA ASP A 2 -9.87 -1.74 -13.60
C ASP A 2 -10.41 -0.87 -14.74
N VAL A 3 -10.00 0.40 -14.79
CA VAL A 3 -10.36 1.31 -15.89
C VAL A 3 -9.08 1.63 -16.66
N TRP A 4 -8.95 1.05 -17.85
CA TRP A 4 -7.82 1.28 -18.77
C TRP A 4 -8.17 2.37 -19.78
N HIS A 5 -7.14 3.13 -20.17
CA HIS A 5 -7.18 4.23 -21.13
C HIS A 5 -7.93 3.88 -22.43
N GLY A 6 -9.16 4.36 -22.52
CA GLY A 6 -9.90 4.55 -23.76
C GLY A 6 -10.45 5.97 -23.75
N GLU A 7 -10.34 6.67 -24.87
CA GLU A 7 -10.83 8.04 -25.07
C GLU A 7 -12.27 8.17 -24.53
N ASN A 8 -12.50 9.15 -23.65
CA ASN A 8 -13.70 9.40 -22.81
C ASN A 8 -13.67 8.84 -21.37
N PHE A 9 -12.57 9.02 -20.63
CA PHE A 9 -12.64 8.92 -19.17
C PHE A 9 -13.45 10.09 -18.57
N ASP A 10 -14.68 9.81 -18.13
CA ASP A 10 -15.50 10.76 -17.39
C ASP A 10 -15.18 10.66 -15.89
N LYS A 11 -14.36 11.59 -15.40
CA LYS A 11 -13.95 11.65 -13.99
C LYS A 11 -15.14 11.84 -13.02
N TYR A 12 -16.24 12.44 -13.46
CA TYR A 12 -17.39 12.64 -12.59
C TYR A 12 -18.16 11.34 -12.41
N LYS A 13 -18.42 10.62 -13.51
CA LYS A 13 -19.05 9.30 -13.47
C LYS A 13 -18.22 8.28 -12.69
N PHE A 14 -16.90 8.29 -12.86
CA PHE A 14 -16.01 7.43 -12.07
C PHE A 14 -16.10 7.76 -10.57
N LYS A 15 -16.03 9.06 -10.21
CA LYS A 15 -16.16 9.49 -8.82
C LYS A 15 -17.50 9.07 -8.19
N GLU A 16 -18.60 9.24 -8.91
CA GLU A 16 -19.93 8.82 -8.45
C GLU A 16 -20.00 7.31 -8.26
N LEU A 17 -19.44 6.54 -9.19
CA LEU A 17 -19.39 5.09 -9.10
C LEU A 17 -18.58 4.61 -7.90
N VAL A 18 -17.37 5.15 -7.69
CA VAL A 18 -16.53 4.81 -6.53
C VAL A 18 -17.27 5.14 -5.23
N TYR A 19 -17.89 6.31 -5.15
CA TYR A 19 -18.68 6.68 -3.97
C TYR A 19 -19.86 5.73 -3.75
N TRP A 20 -20.61 5.40 -4.81
CA TRP A 20 -21.73 4.48 -4.74
C TRP A 20 -21.31 3.09 -4.25
N VAL A 21 -20.24 2.52 -4.80
CA VAL A 21 -19.70 1.21 -4.38
C VAL A 21 -19.33 1.23 -2.89
N LEU A 22 -18.65 2.29 -2.45
CA LEU A 22 -18.17 2.42 -1.07
C LEU A 22 -19.28 2.74 -0.06
N ALA A 23 -20.32 3.47 -0.48
CA ALA A 23 -21.47 3.81 0.36
C ALA A 23 -22.52 2.68 0.43
N ASN A 24 -22.63 1.85 -0.62
CA ASN A 24 -23.62 0.80 -0.71
C ASN A 24 -23.25 -0.41 0.16
N LYS A 25 -23.81 -0.44 1.38
CA LYS A 25 -23.62 -1.52 2.37
C LYS A 25 -24.32 -2.84 2.01
N CYS A 26 -25.18 -2.87 0.99
CA CYS A 26 -25.85 -4.10 0.56
C CYS A 26 -24.94 -5.03 -0.25
N VAL A 27 -23.75 -4.56 -0.64
CA VAL A 27 -22.77 -5.34 -1.38
C VAL A 27 -21.66 -5.73 -0.41
N ASP A 28 -21.28 -7.00 -0.38
CA ASP A 28 -20.08 -7.42 0.35
C ASP A 28 -18.84 -6.96 -0.42
N LEU A 29 -17.95 -6.23 0.24
CA LEU A 29 -16.75 -5.66 -0.37
C LEU A 29 -15.51 -6.20 0.33
N ASP A 30 -15.04 -7.36 -0.12
CA ASP A 30 -13.84 -7.99 0.43
C ASP A 30 -12.54 -7.41 -0.15
N SER A 31 -12.59 -6.86 -1.36
CA SER A 31 -11.43 -6.35 -2.08
C SER A 31 -11.74 -5.00 -2.72
N PHE A 32 -10.85 -4.04 -2.53
CA PHE A 32 -10.93 -2.73 -3.13
C PHE A 32 -9.62 -2.41 -3.85
N ARG A 33 -9.71 -2.28 -5.17
CA ARG A 33 -8.63 -1.76 -6.01
C ARG A 33 -8.99 -0.38 -6.49
N LEU A 34 -8.12 0.58 -6.19
CA LEU A 34 -8.22 1.95 -6.63
C LEU A 34 -7.07 2.24 -7.60
N CYS A 35 -7.40 2.31 -8.88
CA CYS A 35 -6.53 2.84 -9.91
C CYS A 35 -6.94 4.29 -10.15
N CYS A 36 -6.12 5.23 -9.68
CA CYS A 36 -6.36 6.64 -9.82
C CYS A 36 -5.13 7.33 -10.39
N TYR A 37 -5.24 7.77 -11.64
CA TYR A 37 -4.34 8.75 -12.21
C TYR A 37 -4.52 10.10 -11.48
N TYR A 38 -3.83 11.13 -11.95
CA TYR A 38 -3.88 12.54 -11.54
C TYR A 38 -5.25 13.25 -11.65
N TYR A 39 -6.37 12.51 -11.70
CA TYR A 39 -7.72 13.05 -11.77
C TYR A 39 -8.27 13.53 -10.41
N TYR A 40 -7.71 13.02 -9.30
CA TYR A 40 -8.24 13.27 -7.95
C TYR A 40 -7.13 13.71 -6.99
N ASN A 41 -7.46 14.63 -6.09
CA ASN A 41 -6.57 15.08 -5.03
C ASN A 41 -6.53 14.08 -3.86
N MET A 42 -5.52 14.22 -2.99
CA MET A 42 -5.34 13.36 -1.80
C MET A 42 -6.53 13.36 -0.86
N SER A 43 -7.23 14.47 -0.72
CA SER A 43 -8.40 14.52 0.16
C SER A 43 -9.55 13.65 -0.36
N THR A 44 -9.72 13.55 -1.67
CA THR A 44 -10.71 12.64 -2.28
C THR A 44 -10.28 11.18 -2.15
N ILE A 45 -9.01 10.89 -2.46
CA ILE A 45 -8.43 9.54 -2.37
C ILE A 45 -8.49 9.03 -0.92
N GLY A 46 -8.04 9.84 0.04
CA GLY A 46 -8.07 9.51 1.47
C GLY A 46 -9.48 9.22 1.97
N ARG A 47 -10.49 9.96 1.48
CA ARG A 47 -11.90 9.69 1.81
C ARG A 47 -12.37 8.35 1.26
N TRP A 48 -12.01 7.99 0.03
CA TRP A 48 -12.34 6.69 -0.54
C TRP A 48 -11.69 5.54 0.22
N ILE A 49 -10.41 5.69 0.57
CA ILE A 49 -9.72 4.67 1.36
C ILE A 49 -10.38 4.53 2.73
N HIS A 50 -10.67 5.64 3.42
CA HIS A 50 -11.37 5.62 4.70
C HIS A 50 -12.72 4.89 4.61
N MET A 51 -13.53 5.18 3.58
CA MET A 51 -14.78 4.45 3.38
C MET A 51 -14.56 2.96 3.12
N ALA A 52 -13.50 2.58 2.40
CA ALA A 52 -13.16 1.19 2.17
C ALA A 52 -12.73 0.48 3.47
N VAL A 53 -11.97 1.17 4.34
CA VAL A 53 -11.62 0.65 5.68
C VAL A 53 -12.86 0.40 6.51
N MET A 54 -13.81 1.34 6.51
CA MET A 54 -15.09 1.22 7.24
C MET A 54 -15.96 0.07 6.73
N ARG A 55 -15.62 -0.52 5.59
CA ARG A 55 -16.26 -1.71 5.02
C ARG A 55 -15.56 -3.02 5.41
N ASN A 56 -14.52 -2.97 6.24
CA ASN A 56 -13.72 -4.13 6.67
C ASN A 56 -13.17 -4.95 5.49
N ILE A 57 -12.67 -4.26 4.47
CA ILE A 57 -12.05 -4.91 3.32
C ILE A 57 -10.85 -5.76 3.77
N LYS A 58 -10.66 -6.90 3.09
CA LYS A 58 -9.56 -7.83 3.32
C LYS A 58 -8.38 -7.56 2.39
N GLN A 59 -8.63 -6.93 1.25
CA GLN A 59 -7.60 -6.62 0.27
C GLN A 59 -7.72 -5.17 -0.20
N LEU A 60 -6.59 -4.47 -0.16
CA LEU A 60 -6.47 -3.10 -0.64
C LEU A 60 -5.34 -3.05 -1.66
N ASN A 61 -5.66 -2.60 -2.87
CA ASN A 61 -4.69 -2.35 -3.92
C ASN A 61 -4.80 -0.89 -4.37
N LEU A 62 -3.75 -0.13 -4.12
CA LEU A 62 -3.64 1.27 -4.50
C LEU A 62 -2.62 1.41 -5.61
N TYR A 63 -3.08 1.94 -6.74
CA TYR A 63 -2.28 2.14 -7.93
C TYR A 63 -2.40 3.60 -8.36
N PHE A 64 -1.29 4.34 -8.29
CA PHE A 64 -1.26 5.78 -8.52
C PHE A 64 -0.26 6.17 -9.59
N ILE A 65 -0.67 6.64 -10.76
CA ILE A 65 0.31 7.10 -11.76
C ILE A 65 0.63 8.58 -11.55
N PRO A 66 1.88 8.97 -11.22
CA PRO A 66 2.28 10.36 -11.15
C PRO A 66 2.17 11.03 -12.53
N LYS A 67 1.65 12.26 -12.58
CA LYS A 67 1.56 13.04 -13.83
C LYS A 67 2.91 13.64 -14.23
N GLU A 68 3.62 14.18 -13.24
CA GLU A 68 4.89 14.88 -13.34
C GLU A 68 5.63 14.68 -12.00
N MET A 69 6.87 14.17 -12.06
CA MET A 69 7.78 14.19 -10.90
C MET A 69 8.03 15.65 -10.50
N PRO A 70 7.87 16.07 -9.24
CA PRO A 70 7.95 15.26 -8.02
C PRO A 70 6.67 15.33 -7.16
N GLN A 71 5.47 15.43 -7.75
CA GLN A 71 4.24 15.34 -6.96
C GLN A 71 3.87 13.89 -6.76
N ALA A 72 4.75 13.15 -6.09
CA ALA A 72 4.44 11.80 -5.73
C ALA A 72 3.37 11.80 -4.64
N ILE A 73 2.56 10.75 -4.69
CA ILE A 73 1.37 10.65 -3.87
C ILE A 73 1.83 10.27 -2.47
N GLU A 74 1.89 11.27 -1.59
CA GLU A 74 2.08 11.05 -0.16
C GLU A 74 0.99 10.10 0.31
N LEU A 75 1.40 8.95 0.87
CA LEU A 75 0.49 8.03 1.54
C LEU A 75 -0.42 8.86 2.45
N PRO A 76 -1.76 8.87 2.24
CA PRO A 76 -2.57 9.86 2.89
C PRO A 76 -2.39 9.73 4.40
N HIS A 77 -2.03 10.84 5.06
CA HIS A 77 -1.79 10.90 6.51
C HIS A 77 -2.90 10.20 7.32
N CYS A 78 -4.13 10.13 6.81
CA CYS A 78 -5.22 9.38 7.44
C CYS A 78 -4.99 7.86 7.57
N LEU A 79 -4.13 7.27 6.76
CA LEU A 79 -3.70 5.87 6.86
C LEU A 79 -2.79 5.61 8.05
N VAL A 80 -2.15 6.67 8.57
CA VAL A 80 -0.98 6.56 9.45
C VAL A 80 -1.11 7.36 10.75
N THR A 81 -1.69 8.57 10.71
CA THR A 81 -1.72 9.52 11.83
C THR A 81 -3.14 9.85 12.31
N CYS A 82 -4.11 8.97 12.10
CA CYS A 82 -5.46 9.21 12.59
C CYS A 82 -5.52 8.98 14.12
N GLY A 83 -5.01 9.95 14.89
CA GLY A 83 -5.09 10.03 16.35
C GLY A 83 -6.45 10.47 16.89
N SER A 84 -7.49 10.55 16.04
CA SER A 84 -8.87 10.65 16.49
C SER A 84 -9.36 9.25 16.87
N LEU A 85 -9.79 9.12 18.13
CA LEU A 85 -10.22 7.95 18.91
C LEU A 85 -11.12 6.87 18.26
N GLU A 86 -11.37 6.89 16.95
CA GLU A 86 -12.25 5.94 16.25
C GLU A 86 -11.61 5.23 15.04
N PHE A 87 -10.40 5.61 14.61
CA PHE A 87 -9.72 4.88 13.52
C PHE A 87 -8.84 3.75 14.09
N MET A 88 -9.37 2.53 14.11
CA MET A 88 -8.64 1.34 14.59
C MET A 88 -7.70 0.73 13.53
N GLY A 89 -7.24 1.51 12.56
CA GLY A 89 -6.44 1.00 11.45
C GLY A 89 -7.25 0.13 10.49
N PHE A 90 -6.61 -0.94 10.01
CA PHE A 90 -7.09 -1.89 9.00
C PHE A 90 -7.29 -3.28 9.63
N PRO A 91 -8.30 -3.45 10.50
CA PRO A 91 -8.40 -4.63 11.37
C PRO A 91 -8.63 -5.94 10.60
N ALA A 92 -9.23 -5.87 9.41
CA ALA A 92 -9.54 -7.02 8.57
C ALA A 92 -8.57 -7.20 7.39
N LEU A 93 -7.64 -6.27 7.18
CA LEU A 93 -6.79 -6.26 5.98
C LEU A 93 -5.73 -7.35 6.06
N ARG A 94 -5.70 -8.18 5.02
CA ARG A 94 -4.78 -9.31 4.85
C ARG A 94 -3.82 -9.10 3.68
N VAL A 95 -4.22 -8.32 2.69
CA VAL A 95 -3.41 -8.02 1.50
C VAL A 95 -3.33 -6.51 1.30
N LEU A 96 -2.11 -5.98 1.26
CA LEU A 96 -1.83 -4.59 0.92
C LEU A 96 -0.89 -4.54 -0.28
N VAL A 97 -1.37 -3.98 -1.38
CA VAL A 97 -0.57 -3.73 -2.58
C VAL A 97 -0.52 -2.23 -2.81
N LEU A 98 0.70 -1.69 -2.81
CA LEU A 98 0.99 -0.31 -3.12
C LEU A 98 1.78 -0.27 -4.41
N THR A 99 1.32 0.53 -5.37
CA THR A 99 1.97 0.67 -6.68
C THR A 99 2.11 2.14 -7.04
N TYR A 100 3.34 2.57 -7.37
CA TYR A 100 3.68 3.97 -7.69
C TYR A 100 3.30 4.96 -6.57
N VAL A 101 3.67 4.64 -5.33
CA VAL A 101 3.41 5.47 -4.13
C VAL A 101 4.73 6.01 -3.59
N GLU A 102 4.77 7.29 -3.20
CA GLU A 102 5.89 7.82 -2.39
C GLU A 102 5.66 7.43 -0.93
N LEU A 103 6.55 6.57 -0.44
CA LEU A 103 6.69 6.31 0.97
C LEU A 103 7.37 7.55 1.56
N LEU A 104 6.57 8.39 2.21
CA LEU A 104 7.04 9.59 2.91
C LEU A 104 8.35 9.31 3.65
N GLY A 105 9.26 10.29 3.67
CA GLY A 105 10.60 10.22 4.30
C GLY A 105 10.63 10.02 5.81
N ASP A 106 9.56 9.47 6.38
CA ASP A 106 9.40 9.15 7.77
C ASP A 106 9.19 7.63 7.90
N THR A 107 10.24 6.95 8.39
CA THR A 107 10.22 5.51 8.68
C THR A 107 9.13 5.12 9.66
N ASP A 108 8.76 6.03 10.58
CA ASP A 108 7.71 5.78 11.56
C ASP A 108 6.33 5.74 10.91
N LEU A 109 6.15 6.41 9.76
CA LEU A 109 4.88 6.36 9.04
C LEU A 109 4.65 5.00 8.36
N VAL A 110 5.67 4.48 7.67
CA VAL A 110 5.60 3.15 7.05
C VAL A 110 5.39 2.08 8.12
N LYS A 111 6.10 2.21 9.25
CA LYS A 111 5.93 1.34 10.41
C LYS A 111 4.51 1.42 10.98
N GLY A 112 3.98 2.62 11.21
CA GLY A 112 2.63 2.85 11.74
C GLY A 112 1.53 2.28 10.83
N LEU A 113 1.71 2.34 9.51
CA LEU A 113 0.82 1.71 8.54
C LEU A 113 0.79 0.18 8.72
N ILE A 114 1.96 -0.45 8.82
CA ILE A 114 2.09 -1.91 9.00
C ILE A 114 1.49 -2.32 10.35
N GLU A 115 1.77 -1.58 11.41
CA GLU A 115 1.22 -1.81 12.75
C GLU A 115 -0.31 -1.65 12.79
N SER A 116 -0.86 -0.81 11.91
CA SER A 116 -2.30 -0.64 11.73
C SER A 116 -2.98 -1.83 11.02
N CYS A 117 -2.22 -2.82 10.52
CA CYS A 117 -2.74 -3.98 9.78
C CYS A 117 -2.46 -5.31 10.53
N PRO A 118 -3.17 -5.62 11.64
CA PRO A 118 -2.82 -6.74 12.54
C PRO A 118 -3.04 -8.15 11.95
N LEU A 119 -3.71 -8.25 10.80
CA LEU A 119 -3.96 -9.48 10.06
C LEU A 119 -3.20 -9.56 8.72
N LEU A 120 -2.25 -8.65 8.47
CA LEU A 120 -1.53 -8.58 7.21
C LEU A 120 -0.74 -9.88 6.94
N GLU A 121 -1.01 -10.50 5.80
CA GLU A 121 -0.41 -11.75 5.34
C GLU A 121 0.40 -11.56 4.04
N ASP A 122 0.03 -10.56 3.23
CA ASP A 122 0.68 -10.23 1.96
C ASP A 122 0.89 -8.71 1.85
N LEU A 123 2.14 -8.31 1.62
CA LEU A 123 2.57 -6.92 1.45
C LEU A 123 3.37 -6.80 0.16
N SER A 124 2.97 -5.87 -0.70
CA SER A 124 3.68 -5.58 -1.94
C SER A 124 3.92 -4.08 -2.11
N PHE A 125 5.19 -3.70 -2.26
CA PHE A 125 5.61 -2.39 -2.75
C PHE A 125 6.10 -2.57 -4.19
N ILE A 126 5.48 -1.87 -5.13
CA ILE A 126 5.74 -2.00 -6.56
C ILE A 126 5.99 -0.60 -7.12
N GLU A 127 7.17 -0.35 -7.65
CA GLU A 127 7.56 0.96 -8.20
C GLU A 127 7.34 2.08 -7.16
N CYS A 128 7.61 1.79 -5.89
CA CYS A 128 7.41 2.75 -4.80
C CYS A 128 8.70 3.54 -4.57
N GLU A 129 8.56 4.86 -4.44
CA GLU A 129 9.69 5.75 -4.16
C GLU A 129 9.89 5.91 -2.66
N SER A 130 11.16 5.90 -2.24
CA SER A 130 11.57 6.15 -0.86
C SER A 130 12.83 7.01 -0.79
N SER A 131 13.01 7.94 -1.73
CA SER A 131 14.20 8.80 -1.90
C SER A 131 14.66 9.57 -0.65
N LYS A 132 13.80 9.67 0.37
CA LYS A 132 14.07 10.33 1.66
C LYS A 132 14.32 9.34 2.83
N LEU A 133 14.23 8.03 2.61
CA LEU A 133 14.40 7.00 3.63
C LEU A 133 15.80 6.37 3.56
N ASP A 134 16.56 6.46 4.66
CA ASP A 134 17.86 5.80 4.80
C ASP A 134 17.73 4.26 4.87
N HIS A 135 16.61 3.79 5.41
CA HIS A 135 16.31 2.37 5.55
C HIS A 135 14.79 2.14 5.70
N ILE A 136 14.31 1.00 5.24
CA ILE A 136 12.93 0.54 5.44
C ILE A 136 12.95 -0.63 6.42
N PHE A 137 12.21 -0.53 7.52
CA PHE A 137 12.07 -1.63 8.49
C PHE A 137 10.69 -2.28 8.40
N ILE A 138 10.65 -3.56 8.02
CA ILE A 138 9.43 -4.34 7.89
C ILE A 138 9.39 -5.40 8.99
N SER A 139 8.52 -5.19 9.98
CA SER A 139 8.27 -6.11 11.08
C SER A 139 6.79 -6.45 11.15
N CYS A 140 6.42 -7.63 10.65
CA CYS A 140 5.04 -8.11 10.70
C CYS A 140 5.00 -9.61 11.07
N PRO A 141 4.44 -9.99 12.23
CA PRO A 141 4.53 -11.36 12.74
C PRO A 141 3.64 -12.37 11.99
N LYS A 142 2.67 -11.91 11.18
CA LYS A 142 1.77 -12.77 10.39
C LYS A 142 2.05 -12.74 8.90
N LEU A 143 2.98 -11.88 8.45
CA LEU A 143 3.30 -11.73 7.04
C LEU A 143 3.89 -13.03 6.50
N LYS A 144 3.30 -13.52 5.42
CA LYS A 144 3.72 -14.73 4.70
C LYS A 144 4.36 -14.40 3.37
N ARG A 145 3.96 -13.28 2.75
CA ARG A 145 4.46 -12.84 1.45
C ARG A 145 4.90 -11.39 1.52
N LEU A 146 6.11 -11.13 1.03
CA LEU A 146 6.65 -9.80 0.86
C LEU A 146 7.17 -9.67 -0.56
N SER A 147 6.69 -8.65 -1.28
CA SER A 147 7.20 -8.26 -2.59
C SER A 147 7.72 -6.82 -2.53
N ILE A 148 8.97 -6.61 -2.93
CA ILE A 148 9.55 -5.28 -3.12
C ILE A 148 10.12 -5.25 -4.52
N ILE A 149 9.42 -4.55 -5.42
CA ILE A 149 9.77 -4.44 -6.83
C ILE A 149 10.02 -2.97 -7.08
N ASN A 150 11.28 -2.55 -7.18
CA ASN A 150 11.64 -1.15 -7.36
C ASN A 150 12.44 -0.94 -8.65
N SER A 151 12.35 0.27 -9.19
CA SER A 151 13.09 0.71 -10.39
C SER A 151 14.25 1.67 -10.10
N GLU A 152 14.39 2.14 -8.85
CA GLU A 152 15.38 3.15 -8.44
C GLU A 152 16.30 2.64 -7.32
N ASP A 153 17.31 3.45 -6.97
CA ASP A 153 18.46 3.10 -6.14
C ASP A 153 18.14 2.28 -4.88
N GLY A 154 18.96 1.24 -4.65
CA GLY A 154 18.75 0.26 -3.58
C GLY A 154 18.75 0.88 -2.19
N HIS A 155 17.62 0.73 -1.48
CA HIS A 155 17.50 1.11 -0.07
C HIS A 155 18.01 -0.01 0.85
N ASN A 156 18.42 0.35 2.07
CA ASN A 156 18.67 -0.65 3.09
C ASN A 156 17.32 -1.18 3.61
N VAL A 157 16.96 -2.41 3.26
CA VAL A 157 15.72 -3.03 3.74
C VAL A 157 16.04 -3.98 4.88
N ARG A 158 15.44 -3.75 6.05
CA ARG A 158 15.57 -4.63 7.22
C ARG A 158 14.27 -5.36 7.47
N ILE A 159 14.32 -6.69 7.48
CA ILE A 159 13.13 -7.56 7.54
C ILE A 159 13.19 -8.43 8.80
N SER A 160 12.14 -8.33 9.62
CA SER A 160 11.91 -9.16 10.81
C SER A 160 10.48 -9.74 10.76
N CYS A 161 10.28 -10.76 9.92
CA CYS A 161 8.99 -11.40 9.69
C CYS A 161 9.12 -12.93 9.90
N PRO A 162 8.89 -13.46 11.11
CA PRO A 162 9.19 -14.86 11.44
C PRO A 162 8.34 -15.88 10.65
N LYS A 163 7.16 -15.47 10.17
CA LYS A 163 6.25 -16.30 9.35
C LYS A 163 6.38 -16.07 7.85
N LEU A 164 7.38 -15.30 7.41
CA LEU A 164 7.57 -15.02 6.00
C LEU A 164 7.91 -16.30 5.25
N GLU A 165 7.09 -16.68 4.28
CA GLU A 165 7.26 -17.88 3.46
C GLU A 165 7.87 -17.52 2.09
N VAL A 166 7.44 -16.39 1.52
CA VAL A 166 7.85 -15.91 0.19
C VAL A 166 8.39 -14.50 0.28
N LEU A 167 9.59 -14.30 -0.25
CA LEU A 167 10.22 -13.01 -0.46
C LEU A 167 10.54 -12.85 -1.96
N ASP A 168 9.96 -11.83 -2.60
CA ASP A 168 10.22 -11.44 -3.98
C ASP A 168 10.85 -10.05 -3.98
N LEU A 169 12.12 -9.98 -4.33
CA LEU A 169 12.86 -8.74 -4.48
C LEU A 169 13.19 -8.59 -5.95
N LYS A 170 12.82 -7.48 -6.57
CA LYS A 170 13.27 -7.15 -7.91
C LYS A 170 13.79 -5.74 -7.86
N ASP A 171 15.07 -5.60 -8.10
CA ASP A 171 15.72 -4.31 -8.09
C ASP A 171 16.71 -4.21 -9.24
N TYR A 172 16.77 -3.04 -9.88
CA TYR A 172 17.72 -2.79 -10.96
C TYR A 172 19.10 -2.38 -10.41
N ILE A 173 19.18 -1.97 -9.13
CA ILE A 173 20.41 -1.50 -8.46
C ILE A 173 20.44 -2.04 -7.01
N THR A 174 21.64 -2.37 -6.51
CA THR A 174 21.91 -3.18 -5.32
C THR A 174 21.15 -2.77 -4.05
N CYS A 175 20.05 -3.47 -3.74
CA CYS A 175 19.38 -3.43 -2.45
C CYS A 175 20.22 -4.15 -1.37
N ASN A 176 20.56 -3.46 -0.27
CA ASN A 176 21.16 -4.10 0.89
C ASN A 176 20.05 -4.61 1.81
N VAL A 177 19.92 -5.94 1.90
CA VAL A 177 18.85 -6.56 2.67
C VAL A 177 19.42 -7.20 3.93
N PHE A 178 18.91 -6.76 5.07
CA PHE A 178 19.28 -7.27 6.39
C PHE A 178 18.13 -8.11 6.95
N PHE A 179 18.45 -9.32 7.37
CA PHE A 179 17.48 -10.26 7.93
C PHE A 179 17.72 -10.44 9.42
N ASP A 180 16.71 -10.17 10.24
CA ASP A 180 16.79 -10.42 11.69
C ASP A 180 16.16 -11.78 12.07
N ARG A 181 14.94 -12.04 11.56
CA ARG A 181 14.11 -13.21 11.93
C ARG A 181 13.28 -13.67 10.74
N LEU A 182 13.69 -14.77 10.12
CA LEU A 182 13.08 -15.37 8.92
C LEU A 182 12.93 -16.88 9.06
N ASP A 183 12.30 -17.31 10.16
CA ASP A 183 12.29 -18.72 10.57
C ASP A 183 11.51 -19.64 9.61
N SER A 184 10.60 -19.07 8.80
CA SER A 184 9.70 -19.82 7.90
C SER A 184 10.01 -19.66 6.40
N LEU A 185 11.08 -18.94 6.02
CA LEU A 185 11.33 -18.60 4.62
C LEU A 185 11.63 -19.86 3.80
N ASN A 186 10.83 -20.10 2.77
CA ASN A 186 10.98 -21.26 1.89
C ASN A 186 11.15 -20.90 0.42
N LYS A 187 10.81 -19.67 0.03
CA LYS A 187 10.98 -19.16 -1.33
C LYS A 187 11.59 -17.76 -1.30
N PHE A 188 12.74 -17.63 -1.93
CA PHE A 188 13.42 -16.37 -2.19
C PHE A 188 13.56 -16.19 -3.70
N VAL A 189 13.05 -15.07 -4.22
CA VAL A 189 13.20 -14.65 -5.61
C VAL A 189 13.94 -13.31 -5.60
N TYR A 190 15.00 -13.24 -6.37
CA TYR A 190 15.83 -12.06 -6.61
C TYR A 190 16.01 -11.89 -8.11
#